data_AF-A0A9D7S0X6-F1
#
_entry.id   AF-A0A9D7S0X6-F1
#
_cell.length_a   1.000
_cell.length_b   1.000
_cell.length_c   1.000
_cell.angle_alpha   90.00
_cell.angle_beta   90.00
_cell.angle_gamma   90.00
#
_symmetry.space_group_name_H-M   'P 1'
#
loop_
_entity.id
_entity.type
_entity.pdbx_description
1 polymer ?
#
loop_
_entity_poly.entity_id
_entity_poly.type
_entity_poly.pdbx_seq_one_letter_code
_entity_poly.pdbx_strand_id
1 'polypeptide(L)'
;MPTDQTDSLRMFIGGLAVGLVVGVGGVLLATRPPAGPELAAIRSPPLSAADQSRVQDLLAAGNAHLRMENHEEAAAMYERVLSEFDCANVEARRGLHATAPDRLTAPLRPCGERSRS
;
A
#
# COMPACT_ATOMS: atom_id res chain seq x y z
N MET A 1 33.20 21.62 -60.23
CA MET A 1 34.38 22.23 -59.56
C MET A 1 34.23 21.99 -58.07
N PRO A 2 35.25 21.43 -57.40
CA PRO A 2 35.22 21.09 -55.98
C PRO A 2 35.87 22.19 -55.11
N THR A 3 35.38 22.36 -53.90
CA THR A 3 36.13 22.71 -52.68
C THR A 3 35.36 21.98 -51.56
N ASP A 4 35.89 20.93 -50.92
CA ASP A 4 37.00 20.98 -49.92
C ASP A 4 36.64 22.04 -48.85
N GLN A 5 36.54 21.77 -47.56
CA GLN A 5 37.29 20.84 -46.74
C GLN A 5 36.55 20.73 -45.40
N THR A 6 36.43 19.50 -44.92
CA THR A 6 36.22 19.14 -43.52
C THR A 6 37.16 19.88 -42.58
N ASP A 7 36.64 20.48 -41.51
CA ASP A 7 37.36 20.43 -40.24
C ASP A 7 36.40 20.53 -39.05
N SER A 8 36.61 19.61 -38.11
CA SER A 8 36.30 19.75 -36.70
C SER A 8 34.83 19.83 -36.28
N LEU A 9 34.33 19.09 -35.32
CA LEU A 9 34.91 18.13 -34.38
C LEU A 9 33.72 17.81 -33.47
N ARG A 10 33.63 16.56 -32.99
CA ARG A 10 32.73 16.14 -31.89
C ARG A 10 31.26 16.02 -32.35
N MET A 11 30.52 15.01 -31.98
CA MET A 11 30.82 13.85 -31.16
C MET A 11 29.59 12.97 -31.33
N PHE A 12 29.80 11.67 -31.53
CA PHE A 12 29.11 10.62 -30.77
C PHE A 12 27.56 10.62 -30.85
N ILE A 13 27.00 9.74 -31.69
CA ILE A 13 26.51 8.41 -31.26
C ILE A 13 25.15 8.47 -30.55
N GLY A 14 24.22 7.67 -31.08
CA GLY A 14 23.08 7.11 -30.36
C GLY A 14 21.92 8.09 -30.26
N GLY A 15 20.74 7.81 -30.77
CA GLY A 15 20.07 6.53 -30.70
C GLY A 15 18.68 6.79 -30.14
N LEU A 16 17.72 6.04 -30.65
CA LEU A 16 16.36 5.88 -30.16
C LEU A 16 15.39 7.08 -30.21
N ALA A 17 14.40 6.88 -31.08
CA ALA A 17 13.02 7.33 -30.93
C ALA A 17 12.49 7.19 -29.50
N VAL A 18 11.66 8.15 -29.06
CA VAL A 18 10.27 7.95 -28.60
C VAL A 18 9.59 9.32 -28.63
N GLY A 19 8.54 9.45 -29.45
CA GLY A 19 7.70 10.64 -29.52
C GLY A 19 6.83 10.77 -28.27
N LEU A 20 6.96 11.89 -27.56
CA LEU A 20 6.09 12.28 -26.46
C LEU A 20 5.08 13.31 -26.98
N VAL A 21 3.88 12.86 -27.35
CA VAL A 21 2.74 13.74 -27.65
C VAL A 21 1.96 13.95 -26.35
N VAL A 22 2.26 15.02 -25.62
CA VAL A 22 1.38 15.57 -24.58
C VAL A 22 0.58 16.69 -25.23
N GLY A 23 -0.66 16.39 -25.61
CA GLY A 23 -1.59 17.36 -26.16
C GLY A 23 -2.98 17.14 -25.57
N VAL A 24 -3.57 18.25 -25.10
CA VAL A 24 -5.00 18.40 -24.74
C VAL A 24 -5.40 17.95 -23.32
N GLY A 25 -5.05 18.76 -22.31
CA GLY A 25 -5.64 18.66 -20.96
C GLY A 25 -5.44 19.86 -20.04
N GLY A 26 -4.97 21.00 -20.56
CA GLY A 26 -4.33 22.04 -19.74
C GLY A 26 -5.14 23.30 -19.38
N VAL A 27 -6.45 23.41 -19.68
CA VAL A 27 -7.15 24.72 -19.59
C VAL A 27 -8.45 24.71 -18.76
N LEU A 28 -8.67 23.76 -17.84
CA LEU A 28 -9.84 23.77 -16.93
C LEU A 28 -9.47 23.59 -15.44
N LEU A 29 -8.39 24.24 -14.99
CA LEU A 29 -7.88 24.14 -13.61
C LEU A 29 -7.86 25.47 -12.84
N ALA A 30 -8.63 26.48 -13.25
CA ALA A 30 -8.60 27.82 -12.65
C ALA A 30 -9.82 28.22 -11.80
N THR A 31 -10.85 27.37 -11.63
CA THR A 31 -12.09 27.76 -10.90
C THR A 31 -12.65 26.73 -9.92
N ARG A 32 -11.84 25.79 -9.40
CA ARG A 32 -12.32 24.92 -8.32
C ARG A 32 -12.20 25.64 -6.96
N PRO A 33 -13.31 25.87 -6.22
CA PRO A 33 -13.22 26.34 -4.85
C PRO A 33 -12.52 25.29 -3.99
N PRO A 34 -11.70 25.69 -3.01
CA PRO A 34 -11.03 24.73 -2.13
C PRO A 34 -12.12 23.94 -1.40
N ALA A 35 -12.06 22.61 -1.53
CA ALA A 35 -12.90 21.71 -0.76
C ALA A 35 -12.78 22.08 0.72
N GLY A 36 -13.91 22.46 1.34
CA GLY A 36 -13.94 22.81 2.74
C GLY A 36 -13.43 21.66 3.62
N PRO A 37 -12.93 21.95 4.83
CA PRO A 37 -12.40 20.94 5.76
C PRO A 37 -13.44 19.92 6.26
N GLU A 38 -14.70 20.04 5.84
CA GLU A 38 -15.82 19.23 6.33
C GLU A 38 -15.81 17.78 5.82
N LEU A 39 -15.24 17.49 4.63
CA LEU A 39 -15.12 16.10 4.15
C LEU A 39 -13.96 15.32 4.80
N ALA A 40 -13.04 15.99 5.52
CA ALA A 40 -11.96 15.31 6.21
C ALA A 40 -12.44 14.60 7.49
N ALA A 41 -13.64 14.94 8.00
CA ALA A 41 -14.17 14.44 9.27
C ALA A 41 -14.87 13.06 9.16
N ILE A 42 -15.04 12.50 7.96
CA ILE A 42 -15.64 11.16 7.74
C ILE A 42 -14.56 10.09 7.43
N ARG A 43 -13.28 10.40 7.65
CA ARG A 43 -12.24 9.37 7.61
C ARG A 43 -11.94 8.92 9.02
N SER A 44 -12.35 7.70 9.34
CA SER A 44 -11.75 6.91 10.42
C SER A 44 -10.24 7.20 10.43
N PRO A 45 -9.62 7.46 11.59
CA PRO A 45 -8.21 7.82 11.64
C PRO A 45 -7.45 6.73 10.86
N PRO A 46 -6.73 7.10 9.78
CA PRO A 46 -5.95 6.10 9.07
C PRO A 46 -5.01 5.48 10.09
N LEU A 47 -5.00 4.14 10.14
CA LEU A 47 -4.02 3.38 10.91
C LEU A 47 -2.67 4.08 10.75
N SER A 48 -1.97 4.42 11.85
CA SER A 48 -0.75 5.21 11.76
C SER A 48 0.23 4.52 10.81
N ALA A 49 1.08 5.26 10.09
CA ALA A 49 2.02 4.63 9.16
C ALA A 49 2.90 3.56 9.84
N ALA A 50 3.17 3.73 11.14
CA ALA A 50 3.87 2.76 11.98
C ALA A 50 3.02 1.51 12.28
N ASP A 51 1.71 1.66 12.47
CA ASP A 51 0.81 0.51 12.65
C ASP A 51 0.62 -0.25 11.34
N GLN A 52 0.61 0.44 10.20
CA GLN A 52 0.52 -0.22 8.89
C GLN A 52 1.74 -1.10 8.61
N SER A 53 2.95 -0.65 8.92
CA SER A 53 4.15 -1.48 8.75
C SER A 53 4.11 -2.70 9.67
N ARG A 54 3.69 -2.52 10.93
CA ARG A 54 3.55 -3.63 11.89
C ARG A 54 2.52 -4.67 11.44
N VAL A 55 1.40 -4.23 10.86
CA VAL A 55 0.42 -5.13 10.26
C VAL A 55 1.05 -5.94 9.14
N GLN A 56 1.77 -5.30 8.22
CA GLN A 56 2.44 -6.00 7.12
C GLN A 56 3.49 -7.00 7.61
N ASP A 57 4.29 -6.64 8.62
CA ASP A 57 5.29 -7.53 9.21
C ASP A 57 4.64 -8.77 9.83
N LEU A 58 3.53 -8.60 10.56
CA LEU A 58 2.77 -9.70 11.15
C LEU A 58 2.12 -10.59 10.09
N LEU A 59 1.54 -10.01 9.03
CA LEU A 59 0.97 -10.77 7.92
C LEU A 59 2.05 -11.59 7.19
N ALA A 60 3.22 -10.99 6.94
CA ALA A 60 4.34 -11.66 6.33
C ALA A 60 4.88 -12.80 7.21
N ALA A 61 5.00 -12.58 8.52
CA ALA A 61 5.40 -13.62 9.48
C ALA A 61 4.38 -14.76 9.52
N GLY A 62 3.08 -14.46 9.61
CA GLY A 62 2.02 -15.46 9.59
C GLY A 62 2.06 -16.31 8.30
N ASN A 63 2.24 -15.67 7.16
CA ASN A 63 2.37 -16.34 5.86
C ASN A 63 3.64 -17.22 5.80
N ALA A 64 4.74 -16.80 6.42
CA ALA A 64 5.96 -17.61 6.49
C ALA A 64 5.76 -18.86 7.38
N HIS A 65 5.14 -18.69 8.55
CA HIS A 65 4.79 -19.81 9.43
C HIS A 65 3.82 -20.79 8.76
N LEU A 66 2.84 -20.28 7.99
CA LEU A 66 1.93 -21.12 7.22
C LEU A 66 2.67 -22.01 6.20
N ARG A 67 3.68 -21.46 5.52
CA ARG A 67 4.51 -22.22 4.57
C ARG A 67 5.40 -23.27 5.24
N MET A 68 5.67 -23.10 6.54
CA MET A 68 6.41 -24.04 7.37
C MET A 68 5.48 -25.04 8.08
N GLU A 69 4.18 -25.06 7.74
CA GLU A 69 3.14 -25.88 8.40
C GLU A 69 2.96 -25.60 9.89
N ASN A 70 3.51 -24.48 10.37
CA ASN A 70 3.40 -23.99 11.74
C ASN A 70 2.08 -23.21 11.90
N HIS A 71 0.97 -23.94 11.90
CA HIS A 71 -0.38 -23.37 11.90
C HIS A 71 -0.72 -22.59 13.19
N GLU A 72 -0.20 -23.02 14.34
CA GLU A 72 -0.41 -22.34 15.63
C GLU A 72 0.21 -20.94 15.63
N GLU A 73 1.48 -20.83 15.24
CA GLU A 73 2.21 -19.57 15.18
C GLU A 73 1.63 -18.66 14.10
N ALA A 74 1.25 -19.22 12.95
CA ALA A 74 0.57 -18.47 11.90
C ALA A 74 -0.75 -17.87 12.41
N ALA A 75 -1.58 -18.67 13.09
CA ALA A 75 -2.82 -18.21 13.71
C ALA A 75 -2.56 -17.06 14.71
N ALA A 76 -1.54 -17.20 15.56
CA ALA A 76 -1.21 -16.17 16.55
C ALA A 76 -0.82 -14.83 15.90
N MET A 77 -0.10 -14.84 14.78
CA MET A 77 0.26 -13.60 14.06
C MET A 77 -0.98 -12.91 13.47
N TYR A 78 -1.86 -13.67 12.82
CA TYR A 78 -3.11 -13.12 12.27
C TYR A 78 -4.05 -12.60 13.36
N GLU A 79 -4.15 -13.32 14.49
CA GLU A 79 -4.94 -12.89 15.64
C GLU A 79 -4.42 -11.58 16.24
N ARG A 80 -3.10 -11.38 16.29
CA ARG A 80 -2.52 -10.09 16.70
C ARG A 80 -2.91 -8.97 15.75
N VAL A 81 -2.90 -9.18 14.44
CA VAL A 81 -3.38 -8.16 13.49
C VAL A 81 -4.82 -7.76 13.81
N LEU A 82 -5.70 -8.75 14.04
CA LEU A 82 -7.12 -8.52 14.27
C LEU A 82 -7.42 -7.90 15.64
N SER A 83 -6.69 -8.30 16.68
CA SER A 83 -6.92 -7.80 18.04
C SER A 83 -6.19 -6.49 18.32
N GLU A 84 -5.02 -6.28 17.72
CA GLU A 84 -4.11 -5.17 18.02
C GLU A 84 -4.15 -4.00 17.05
N PHE A 85 -4.48 -4.22 15.79
CA PHE A 85 -4.33 -3.19 14.78
C PHE A 85 -5.63 -2.94 14.04
N ASP A 86 -6.13 -3.96 13.35
CA ASP A 86 -7.28 -3.85 12.46
C ASP A 86 -8.09 -5.15 12.48
N CYS A 87 -9.17 -5.17 13.27
CA CYS A 87 -10.07 -6.32 13.36
C CYS A 87 -10.86 -6.58 12.07
N ALA A 88 -10.91 -5.62 11.14
CA ALA A 88 -11.54 -5.78 9.84
C ALA A 88 -10.56 -6.25 8.76
N ASN A 89 -9.27 -6.47 9.10
CA ASN A 89 -8.25 -6.85 8.14
C ASN A 89 -8.60 -8.18 7.45
N VAL A 90 -8.89 -8.10 6.15
CA VAL A 90 -9.37 -9.24 5.36
C VAL A 90 -8.30 -10.33 5.24
N GLU A 91 -7.03 -9.94 5.10
CA GLU A 91 -5.93 -10.91 4.95
C GLU A 91 -5.71 -11.70 6.24
N ALA A 92 -5.66 -11.02 7.39
CA ALA A 92 -5.55 -11.69 8.69
C ALA A 92 -6.76 -12.59 8.97
N ARG A 93 -7.99 -12.16 8.66
CA ARG A 93 -9.18 -13.03 8.81
C ARG A 93 -9.10 -14.27 7.93
N ARG A 94 -8.64 -14.11 6.68
CA ARG A 94 -8.47 -15.22 5.75
C ARG A 94 -7.41 -16.20 6.23
N GLY A 95 -6.27 -15.68 6.67
CA GLY A 95 -5.17 -16.47 7.24
C GLY A 95 -5.63 -17.24 8.48
N LEU A 96 -6.28 -16.55 9.42
CA LEU A 96 -6.80 -17.16 10.64
C LEU A 96 -7.87 -18.21 10.36
N HIS A 97 -8.73 -18.01 9.36
CA HIS A 97 -9.72 -19.01 8.96
C HIS A 97 -9.06 -20.27 8.39
N ALA A 98 -7.94 -20.11 7.68
CA ALA A 98 -7.19 -21.22 7.11
C ALA A 98 -6.40 -22.01 8.16
N THR A 99 -5.97 -21.38 9.26
CA THR A 99 -5.11 -22.01 10.28
C THR A 99 -5.86 -22.45 11.53
N ALA A 100 -6.82 -21.65 11.99
CA ALA A 100 -7.55 -21.86 13.23
C ALA A 100 -8.96 -21.24 13.15
N PRO A 101 -9.90 -21.84 12.39
CA PRO A 101 -11.23 -21.28 12.16
C PRO A 101 -12.03 -21.09 13.46
N ASP A 102 -11.82 -21.94 14.47
CA ASP A 102 -12.46 -21.84 15.77
C ASP A 102 -12.04 -20.58 16.56
N ARG A 103 -10.91 -19.95 16.22
CA ARG A 103 -10.46 -18.71 16.88
C ARG A 103 -11.14 -17.45 16.32
N LEU A 104 -11.78 -17.53 15.16
CA LEU A 104 -12.60 -16.44 14.62
C LEU A 104 -13.97 -16.32 15.28
N THR A 105 -14.48 -17.41 15.86
CA THR A 105 -15.76 -17.42 16.58
C THR A 105 -15.61 -17.02 18.04
N ALA A 106 -14.38 -17.09 18.57
CA ALA A 106 -14.05 -16.44 19.83
C ALA A 106 -14.29 -14.92 19.71
N PRO A 107 -14.75 -14.25 20.78
CA PRO A 107 -14.98 -12.81 20.77
C PRO A 107 -13.62 -12.09 20.64
N LEU A 108 -13.17 -11.87 19.40
CA LEU A 108 -12.12 -10.91 19.09
C LEU A 108 -12.62 -9.55 19.60
N ARG A 109 -11.78 -8.84 20.37
CA ARG A 109 -12.18 -7.56 20.96
C ARG A 109 -12.75 -6.65 19.85
N PRO A 110 -13.91 -6.02 20.08
CA PRO A 110 -14.53 -5.21 19.04
C PRO A 110 -13.60 -4.07 18.62
N CYS A 111 -13.44 -3.86 17.30
CA CYS A 111 -12.82 -2.66 16.74
C CYS A 111 -13.51 -1.43 17.34
N GLY A 112 -12.84 -0.72 18.24
CA GLY A 112 -13.36 0.53 18.79
C GLY A 112 -13.16 0.74 20.30
N GLU A 113 -12.82 -0.30 21.06
CA GLU A 113 -12.49 -0.10 22.49
C GLU A 113 -11.14 0.59 22.73
N ARG A 114 -10.26 0.61 21.73
CA ARG A 114 -8.91 1.17 21.84
C ARG A 114 -8.88 2.71 21.80
N SER A 115 -10.00 3.38 21.55
CA SER A 115 -10.09 4.85 21.37
C SER A 115 -10.60 5.61 22.60
N ARG A 116 -10.63 4.99 23.80
CA ARG A 116 -10.97 5.69 25.05
C ARG A 116 -9.89 5.44 26.12
N SER A 117 -8.74 6.08 26.00
CA SER A 117 -7.79 6.25 27.09
C SER A 117 -7.01 7.53 26.90
#